data_AF-A0A9E2E959-F1
#
_entry.id   AF-A0A9E2E959-F1
#
_cell.length_a   1.000
_cell.length_b   1.000
_cell.length_c   1.000
_cell.angle_alpha   90.00
_cell.angle_beta   90.00
_cell.angle_gamma   90.00
#
_symmetry.space_group_name_H-M   'P 1'
#
loop_
_entity.id
_entity.type
_entity.pdbx_description
1 polymer ?
#
loop_
_entity_poly.entity_id
_entity_poly.type
_entity_poly.pdbx_seq_one_letter_code
_entity_poly.pdbx_strand_id
1 'polypeptide(L)' 'MVDEIDIYRTVKMFIEWHGDDAALQASMKTDEMLEAGEVVGQAAWKRIINAIDELLSEFRPNGIGEH' A
#
# COMPACT_ATOMS: atom_id res chain seq x y z
N MET A 1 -15.74 10.18 0.70
CA MET A 1 -14.56 10.17 1.58
C MET A 1 -14.33 8.72 1.92
N VAL A 2 -13.24 8.13 1.42
CA VAL A 2 -12.90 6.75 1.79
C VAL A 2 -12.39 6.82 3.23
N ASP A 3 -13.03 6.05 4.11
CA ASP A 3 -12.65 5.98 5.51
C ASP A 3 -11.29 5.28 5.62
N GLU A 4 -10.42 5.75 6.52
CA GLU A 4 -9.08 5.18 6.71
C GLU A 4 -9.16 3.68 7.07
N ILE A 5 -10.25 3.26 7.72
CA ILE A 5 -10.56 1.86 8.02
C ILE A 5 -10.78 1.04 6.75
N ASP A 6 -11.43 1.61 5.74
CA ASP A 6 -11.71 0.94 4.46
C ASP A 6 -10.42 0.76 3.64
N ILE A 7 -9.51 1.75 3.73
CA ILE A 7 -8.15 1.66 3.17
C ILE A 7 -7.39 0.54 3.86
N TYR A 8 -7.34 0.52 5.19
CA TYR A 8 -6.62 -0.50 5.96
C TYR A 8 -7.16 -1.91 5.71
N ARG A 9 -8.48 -2.07 5.61
CA ARG A 9 -9.08 -3.37 5.31
C ARG A 9 -8.75 -3.84 3.89
N THR A 10 -8.80 -2.93 2.93
CA THR A 10 -8.42 -3.21 1.54
C THR A 10 -6.95 -3.60 1.47
N VAL A 11 -6.07 -2.83 2.11
CA VAL A 11 -4.62 -3.07 2.16
C VAL A 11 -4.31 -4.41 2.80
N LYS A 12 -4.91 -4.72 3.96
CA LYS A 12 -4.71 -6.00 4.64
C LYS A 12 -5.11 -7.17 3.74
N MET A 13 -6.28 -7.08 3.13
CA MET A 13 -6.76 -8.11 2.20
C MET A 13 -5.85 -8.19 0.96
N PHE A 14 -5.31 -7.07 0.50
CA PHE A 14 -4.39 -7.03 -0.64
C PHE A 14 -3.04 -7.69 -0.31
N ILE A 15 -2.50 -7.46 0.88
CA ILE A 15 -1.30 -8.14 1.40
C ILE A 15 -1.56 -9.63 1.61
N GLU A 16 -2.73 -10.03 2.11
CA GLU A 16 -3.07 -11.45 2.26
C GLU A 16 -3.10 -12.20 0.91
N TRP A 17 -3.46 -11.52 -0.18
CA TRP A 17 -3.55 -12.11 -1.51
C TRP A 17 -2.26 -12.02 -2.32
N HIS A 18 -1.51 -10.92 -2.20
CA HIS A 18 -0.31 -10.63 -3.00
C HIS A 18 1.01 -10.75 -2.21
N GLY A 19 0.95 -10.83 -0.89
CA GLY A 19 2.13 -10.92 -0.02
C GLY A 19 3.03 -9.68 -0.12
N ASP A 20 4.33 -9.91 -0.28
CA ASP A 20 5.35 -8.87 -0.40
C ASP A 20 5.24 -8.11 -1.75
N ASP A 21 4.60 -8.70 -2.75
CA ASP A 21 4.39 -8.09 -4.07
C ASP A 21 3.27 -7.02 -4.06
N ALA A 22 2.50 -6.93 -2.97
CA ALA A 22 1.40 -5.98 -2.82
C ALA A 22 1.85 -4.52 -3.04
N ALA A 23 3.00 -4.14 -2.47
CA ALA A 23 3.54 -2.78 -2.62
C ALA A 23 3.97 -2.50 -4.08
N LEU A 24 4.53 -3.49 -4.76
CA LEU A 24 4.97 -3.40 -6.15
C LEU A 24 3.77 -3.25 -7.09
N GLN A 25 2.74 -4.07 -6.91
CA GLN A 25 1.50 -4.00 -7.70
C GLN A 25 0.78 -2.65 -7.52
N ALA A 26 0.73 -2.14 -6.28
CA ALA A 26 0.13 -0.84 -6.00
C ALA A 26 0.93 0.33 -6.62
N SER A 27 2.26 0.21 -6.63
CA SER A 27 3.15 1.18 -7.30
C SER A 27 2.91 1.19 -8.81
N MET A 28 2.86 0.03 -9.46
CA MET A 28 2.56 -0.07 -10.89
C MET A 28 1.23 0.57 -11.26
N LYS A 29 0.19 0.36 -10.45
CA LYS A 29 -1.14 0.99 -10.63
C LYS A 29 -1.11 2.51 -10.46
N THR A 30 -0.22 3.00 -9.61
CA THR A 30 -0.01 4.44 -9.40
C THR A 30 0.62 5.08 -10.63
N ASP A 31 1.61 4.41 -11.24
CA ASP A 31 2.22 4.83 -12.49
C ASP A 31 1.23 4.79 -13.66
N GLU A 32 0.45 3.70 -13.79
CA GLU A 32 -0.58 3.59 -14.84
C GLU A 32 -1.64 4.71 -14.74
N MET A 33 -2.09 5.06 -13.54
CA MET A 33 -3.01 6.18 -13.34
C MET A 33 -2.37 7.55 -13.61
N LEU A 34 -1.08 7.70 -13.33
CA LEU A 34 -0.34 8.91 -13.68
C LEU A 34 -0.29 9.07 -15.20
N GLU A 35 0.00 7.99 -15.93
CA GLU A 35 0.01 7.96 -17.39
C GLU A 35 -1.37 8.24 -17.99
N ALA A 36 -2.43 7.76 -17.33
CA ALA A 36 -3.82 8.04 -17.70
C ALA A 36 -4.28 9.48 -17.34
N GLY A 37 -3.50 10.23 -16.56
CA GLY A 37 -3.85 11.57 -16.07
C GLY A 37 -4.86 11.57 -14.90
N GLU A 38 -5.09 10.43 -14.25
CA GLU A 38 -6.03 10.29 -13.14
C GLU A 38 -5.36 10.61 -11.80
N VAL A 39 -5.22 11.90 -11.52
CA VAL A 39 -4.53 12.43 -10.33
C VAL A 39 -5.23 12.03 -9.02
N VAL A 40 -6.56 11.93 -9.02
CA VAL A 40 -7.34 11.54 -7.83
C VAL A 40 -7.11 10.07 -7.49
N GLY A 41 -7.11 9.19 -8.50
CA GLY A 41 -6.79 7.79 -8.34
C GLY A 41 -5.35 7.60 -7.85
N GLN A 42 -4.40 8.32 -8.44
CA GLN A 42 -3.01 8.32 -8.01
C GLN A 42 -2.86 8.68 -6.51
N ALA A 43 -3.56 9.72 -6.04
CA ALA A 43 -3.52 10.14 -4.65
C ALA A 43 -4.08 9.06 -3.70
N ALA A 44 -5.11 8.33 -4.12
CA ALA A 44 -5.64 7.20 -3.35
C ALA A 44 -4.65 6.04 -3.29
N TRP A 45 -4.02 5.66 -4.41
CA TRP A 45 -3.02 4.58 -4.44
C TRP A 45 -1.76 4.92 -3.65
N LYS A 46 -1.30 6.18 -3.65
CA LYS A 46 -0.20 6.61 -2.77
C LYS A 46 -0.50 6.38 -1.29
N ARG A 47 -1.74 6.60 -0.85
CA ARG A 47 -2.16 6.30 0.53
C ARG A 47 -2.19 4.79 0.80
N ILE A 48 -2.66 4.01 -0.18
CA ILE A 48 -2.66 2.55 -0.10
C ILE A 48 -1.22 2.00 0.01
N ILE A 49 -0.28 2.51 -0.79
CA ILE A 49 1.14 2.11 -0.73
C ILE A 49 1.73 2.41 0.65
N ASN A 50 1.48 3.61 1.19
CA ASN A 50 1.97 3.97 2.52
C ASN A 50 1.44 3.02 3.60
N ALA A 51 0.14 2.74 3.57
CA ALA A 51 -0.47 1.80 4.50
C ALA A 51 0.04 0.36 4.30
N ILE A 52 0.34 -0.07 3.07
CA ILE A 52 0.96 -1.37 2.79
C ILE A 52 2.35 -1.42 3.41
N ASP A 53 3.18 -0.39 3.20
CA ASP A 53 4.54 -0.31 3.73
C ASP A 53 4.52 -0.32 5.27
N GLU A 54 3.65 0.48 5.89
CA GLU A 54 3.47 0.49 7.35
C GLU A 54 3.07 -0.89 7.88
N LEU A 55 2.10 -1.56 7.26
CA LEU A 55 1.65 -2.89 7.68
C LEU A 55 2.72 -3.96 7.45
N LEU A 56 3.41 -3.96 6.31
CA LEU A 56 4.49 -4.92 6.04
C LEU A 56 5.69 -4.67 6.96
N SER A 57 5.99 -3.41 7.28
CA SER A 57 7.05 -3.01 8.22
C SER A 57 6.71 -3.44 9.65
N GLU A 58 5.45 -3.30 10.08
CA GLU A 58 4.98 -3.80 11.37
C GLU A 58 4.92 -5.34 11.43
N PHE A 59 4.59 -6.01 10.31
CA PHE A 59 4.47 -7.47 10.26
C PHE A 59 5.81 -8.19 10.11
N ARG A 60 6.83 -7.54 9.52
CA ARG A 60 8.21 -8.02 9.59
C ARG A 60 8.65 -7.85 11.05
N PRO A 61 8.85 -8.92 11.84
CA PRO A 61 9.31 -8.76 13.20
C PRO A 61 10.62 -7.99 13.13
N ASN A 62 10.64 -6.83 13.78
CA ASN A 62 11.81 -6.01 14.06
C ASN A 62 13.08 -6.88 14.10
N GLY A 63 13.76 -6.93 12.96
CA GLY A 63 15.09 -7.49 12.84
C GLY A 63 15.97 -6.66 13.75
N ILE A 64 16.46 -7.32 14.78
CA ILE A 64 17.17 -6.77 15.92
C ILE A 64 18.40 -5.98 15.45
N GLY A 65 18.48 -4.73 15.89
CA GLY A 65 19.66 -3.85 15.91
C GLY A 65 19.12 -2.47 16.26
N GLU A 66 19.38 -1.86 17.42
CA GLU A 66 20.71 -1.58 17.96
C GLU A 66 20.70 -1.44 19.50
N HIS A 67 21.60 -2.15 20.20
CA HIS A 67 22.55 -1.57 21.17
C HIS A 67 23.75 -2.51 21.35
#